data_AF-A0A225UED9-F1
#
_entry.id   AF-A0A225UED9-F1
#
_cell.length_a   1.000
_cell.length_b   1.000
_cell.length_c   1.000
_cell.angle_alpha   90.00
_cell.angle_beta   90.00
_cell.angle_gamma   90.00
#
_symmetry.space_group_name_H-M   'P 1'
#
loop_
_entity.id
_entity.type
_entity.pdbx_description
1 polymer ?
#
loop_
_entity_poly.entity_id
_entity_poly.type
_entity_poly.pdbx_seq_one_letter_code
_entity_poly.pdbx_strand_id
1 'polypeptide(L)'
;MLTAILIQNFPETSERYPMSPFASRMRSCLFAENVNLSELLSWSVELKRETSLPPHDEKEPFTREIQLINHQNAVISQLLETNKELSHRVAQLERRLCRPDPEVLQVNTPTIADTHGEVASSGMHAASNAETCSSKAKGRSSSKSAQAVWFEWYTKTPRLWVSCNDRKYKSQTKQIVAFMRLFLPHGFKLDPSSSGYADSVLSVGKEAEQNMQCFLCSRGMKRKLGSGLLKHLRLLLREGALKELIAQYRARVAVGQIVDPAPEDTKDSF
;
A
#
# COMPACT_ATOMS: atom_id res chain seq x y z
N MET A 1 -37.26 -6.11 27.99
CA MET A 1 -37.96 -5.78 26.72
C MET A 1 -39.39 -6.31 26.68
N LEU A 2 -39.64 -7.61 26.94
CA LEU A 2 -41.00 -8.17 26.85
C LEU A 2 -42.02 -7.48 27.80
N THR A 3 -41.65 -7.23 29.05
CA THR A 3 -42.54 -6.55 30.02
C THR A 3 -42.97 -5.14 29.57
N ALA A 4 -42.04 -4.35 29.05
CA ALA A 4 -42.32 -3.01 28.53
C ALA A 4 -43.32 -3.04 27.36
N ILE A 5 -43.16 -4.00 26.44
CA ILE A 5 -44.09 -4.21 25.31
C ILE A 5 -45.48 -4.61 25.82
N LEU A 6 -45.58 -5.47 26.84
CA LEU A 6 -46.87 -5.87 27.41
C LEU A 6 -47.58 -4.68 28.08
N ILE A 7 -46.84 -3.84 28.82
CA ILE A 7 -47.36 -2.63 29.46
C ILE A 7 -47.82 -1.61 28.39
N GLN A 8 -47.04 -1.45 27.32
CA GLN A 8 -47.34 -0.53 26.22
C GLN A 8 -48.65 -0.88 25.50
N ASN A 9 -48.93 -2.17 25.30
CA ASN A 9 -50.08 -2.66 24.52
C ASN A 9 -51.31 -3.02 25.38
N PHE A 10 -51.17 -3.09 26.70
CA PHE A 10 -52.26 -3.44 27.60
C PHE A 10 -53.48 -2.50 27.51
N PRO A 11 -53.36 -1.16 27.43
CA PRO A 11 -54.52 -0.27 27.39
C PRO A 11 -55.43 -0.57 26.18
N GLU A 12 -54.85 -0.67 24.99
CA GLU A 12 -55.57 -0.91 23.74
C GLU A 12 -56.22 -2.30 23.69
N THR A 13 -55.49 -3.32 24.16
CA THR A 13 -56.00 -4.70 24.19
C THR A 13 -57.05 -4.91 25.27
N SER A 14 -56.94 -4.23 26.42
CA SER A 14 -57.93 -4.27 27.50
C SER A 14 -59.25 -3.60 27.08
N GLU A 15 -59.19 -2.50 26.34
CA GLU A 15 -60.37 -1.81 25.82
C GLU A 15 -61.05 -2.61 24.70
N ARG A 16 -60.28 -3.13 23.75
CA ARG A 16 -60.81 -3.81 22.57
C ARG A 16 -61.23 -5.25 22.82
N TYR A 17 -60.53 -5.95 23.72
CA TYR A 17 -60.76 -7.35 24.05
C TYR A 17 -60.65 -7.60 25.57
N PRO A 18 -61.63 -7.10 26.36
CA PRO A 18 -61.56 -7.10 27.82
C PRO A 18 -61.55 -8.50 28.45
N MET A 19 -62.05 -9.51 27.73
CA MET A 19 -62.09 -10.92 28.16
C MET A 19 -60.93 -11.75 27.61
N SER A 20 -59.95 -11.13 26.94
CA SER A 20 -58.80 -11.87 26.43
C SER A 20 -57.99 -12.48 27.59
N PRO A 21 -57.41 -13.69 27.41
CA PRO A 21 -56.55 -14.30 28.43
C PRO A 21 -55.40 -13.38 28.85
N PHE A 22 -54.91 -12.55 27.93
CA PHE A 22 -53.89 -11.53 28.19
C PHE A 22 -54.41 -10.43 29.13
N ALA A 23 -55.53 -9.79 28.82
CA ALA A 23 -56.10 -8.72 29.64
C ALA A 23 -56.47 -9.22 31.05
N SER A 24 -57.04 -10.42 31.15
CA SER A 24 -57.37 -11.05 32.43
C SER A 24 -56.12 -11.33 33.27
N ARG A 25 -55.06 -11.90 32.68
CA ARG A 25 -53.80 -12.16 33.39
C ARG A 25 -53.13 -10.87 33.85
N MET A 26 -53.09 -9.85 33.00
CA MET A 26 -52.54 -8.55 33.37
C MET A 26 -53.30 -7.94 34.56
N ARG A 27 -54.65 -7.95 34.55
CA ARG A 27 -55.43 -7.47 35.70
C ARG A 27 -55.19 -8.27 36.98
N SER A 28 -55.07 -9.60 36.89
CA SER A 28 -54.71 -10.44 38.04
C SER A 28 -53.33 -10.11 38.59
N CYS A 29 -52.34 -9.84 37.74
CA CYS A 29 -51.00 -9.41 38.17
C CYS A 29 -51.03 -8.03 38.84
N LEU A 30 -51.80 -7.08 38.30
CA LEU A 30 -51.94 -5.74 38.91
C LEU A 30 -52.58 -5.82 40.29
N PHE A 31 -53.60 -6.68 40.45
CA PHE A 31 -54.24 -6.90 41.74
C PHE A 31 -53.30 -7.55 42.76
N ALA A 32 -52.49 -8.54 42.33
CA ALA A 32 -51.52 -9.20 43.20
C ALA A 32 -50.41 -8.25 43.68
N GLU A 33 -49.95 -7.35 42.80
CA GLU A 33 -48.86 -6.40 43.08
C GLU A 33 -49.37 -5.05 43.64
N ASN A 34 -50.67 -4.91 43.92
CA ASN A 34 -51.33 -3.67 44.37
C ASN A 34 -51.05 -2.44 43.49
N VAL A 35 -50.76 -2.64 42.20
CA VAL A 35 -50.51 -1.55 41.25
C VAL A 35 -51.83 -1.01 40.72
N ASN A 36 -52.05 0.29 40.85
CA ASN A 36 -53.27 0.91 40.35
C ASN A 36 -53.24 0.97 38.81
N LEU A 37 -54.40 0.78 38.18
CA LEU A 37 -54.55 0.85 36.74
C LEU A 37 -54.09 2.20 36.17
N SER A 38 -54.32 3.31 36.88
CA SER A 38 -53.89 4.64 36.45
C SER A 38 -52.37 4.81 36.38
N GLU A 39 -51.63 4.15 37.28
CA GLU A 39 -50.16 4.15 37.30
C GLU A 39 -49.59 3.33 36.14
N LEU A 40 -50.20 2.18 35.83
CA LEU A 40 -49.83 1.41 34.66
C LEU A 40 -50.10 2.18 33.35
N LEU A 41 -51.21 2.91 33.27
CA LEU A 41 -51.53 3.75 32.12
C LEU A 41 -50.48 4.86 31.95
N SER A 42 -50.03 5.49 33.03
CA SER A 42 -48.99 6.54 32.95
C SER A 42 -47.66 5.96 32.43
N TRP A 43 -47.27 4.77 32.87
CA TRP A 43 -46.09 4.06 32.34
C TRP A 43 -46.25 3.70 30.87
N SER A 44 -47.43 3.28 30.43
CA SER A 44 -47.69 2.97 29.02
C SER A 44 -47.50 4.20 28.12
N VAL A 45 -47.92 5.39 28.60
CA VAL A 45 -47.77 6.66 27.88
C VAL A 45 -46.30 7.08 27.83
N GLU A 46 -45.57 6.97 28.94
CA GLU A 46 -44.14 7.25 28.99
C GLU A 46 -43.35 6.35 28.03
N LEU A 47 -43.60 5.04 28.06
CA LEU A 47 -42.95 4.09 27.16
C LEU A 47 -43.29 4.38 25.68
N LYS A 48 -44.54 4.73 25.36
CA LYS A 48 -44.91 5.17 23.99
C LYS A 48 -44.19 6.44 23.58
N ARG A 49 -43.99 7.39 24.49
CA ARG A 49 -43.21 8.62 24.24
C ARG A 49 -41.75 8.31 23.95
N GLU A 50 -41.11 7.46 24.76
CA GLU A 50 -39.72 7.04 24.54
C GLU A 50 -39.54 6.28 23.21
N THR A 51 -40.56 5.53 22.78
CA THR A 51 -40.53 4.82 21.49
C THR A 51 -40.86 5.73 20.29
N SER A 52 -41.45 6.92 20.51
CA SER A 52 -41.91 7.84 19.45
C SER A 52 -41.06 9.10 19.27
N LEU A 53 -40.05 9.32 20.12
CA LEU A 53 -39.07 10.37 19.92
C LEU A 53 -38.10 9.97 18.77
N PRO A 54 -37.93 10.81 17.72
CA PRO A 54 -36.78 10.64 16.82
C PRO A 54 -35.48 10.82 17.62
N PRO A 55 -34.38 10.15 17.21
CA PRO A 55 -33.13 10.18 17.95
C PRO A 55 -32.70 11.63 18.19
N HIS A 56 -32.37 11.92 19.44
CA HIS A 56 -31.92 13.20 19.97
C HIS A 56 -30.90 13.87 19.04
N ASP A 57 -31.17 15.12 18.66
CA ASP A 57 -30.29 16.02 17.90
C ASP A 57 -28.90 16.12 18.58
N GLU A 58 -27.84 15.72 17.86
CA GLU A 58 -26.50 16.30 17.96
C GLU A 58 -26.25 17.06 16.65
N LYS A 59 -26.54 18.37 16.61
CA LYS A 59 -26.43 19.22 15.41
C LYS A 59 -25.03 19.82 15.14
N GLU A 60 -23.97 19.26 15.73
CA GLU A 60 -22.58 19.73 15.54
C GLU A 60 -21.64 18.92 14.61
N PRO A 61 -21.89 17.66 14.20
CA PRO A 61 -20.91 16.93 13.40
C PRO A 61 -20.93 17.33 11.91
N PHE A 62 -22.10 17.67 11.37
CA PHE A 62 -22.27 17.92 9.93
C PHE A 62 -21.57 19.21 9.45
N THR A 63 -21.53 20.25 10.30
CA THR A 63 -20.87 21.52 9.96
C THR A 63 -19.34 21.39 9.94
N ARG A 64 -18.76 20.61 10.86
CA ARG A 64 -17.31 20.36 10.91
C ARG A 64 -16.86 19.51 9.72
N GLU A 65 -17.65 18.52 9.34
CA GLU A 65 -17.40 17.70 8.16
C GLU A 65 -17.44 18.53 6.87
N ILE A 66 -18.44 19.40 6.69
CA ILE A 66 -18.52 20.30 5.54
C ILE A 66 -17.33 21.28 5.51
N GLN A 67 -16.93 21.84 6.66
CA GLN A 67 -15.75 22.70 6.75
C GLN A 67 -14.47 21.96 6.38
N LEU A 68 -14.32 20.71 6.81
CA LEU A 68 -13.19 19.87 6.47
C LEU A 68 -13.15 19.56 4.98
N ILE A 69 -14.29 19.22 4.38
CA ILE A 69 -14.41 18.96 2.94
C ILE A 69 -14.03 20.22 2.13
N ASN A 70 -14.53 21.39 2.53
CA ASN A 70 -14.20 22.65 1.86
C ASN A 70 -12.71 22.99 1.98
N HIS A 71 -12.11 22.79 3.16
CA HIS A 71 -10.67 22.97 3.35
C HIS A 71 -9.85 22.00 2.48
N GLN A 72 -10.24 20.72 2.43
CA GLN A 72 -9.58 19.73 1.58
C GLN A 72 -9.67 20.11 0.10
N ASN A 73 -10.84 20.57 -0.37
CA ASN A 73 -11.01 21.04 -1.75
C ASN A 73 -10.12 22.24 -2.08
N ALA A 74 -9.96 23.19 -1.14
CA ALA A 74 -9.06 24.33 -1.32
C ALA A 74 -7.60 23.88 -1.42
N VAL A 75 -7.15 22.98 -0.55
CA VAL A 75 -5.79 22.41 -0.57
C VAL A 75 -5.54 21.64 -1.87
N ILE A 76 -6.50 20.83 -2.33
CA ILE A 76 -6.41 20.10 -3.61
C ILE A 76 -6.25 21.08 -4.78
N SER A 77 -7.01 22.18 -4.78
CA SER A 77 -6.96 23.19 -5.83
C SER A 77 -5.58 23.86 -5.89
N GLN A 78 -5.04 24.24 -4.72
CA GLN A 78 -3.69 24.80 -4.60
C GLN A 78 -2.61 23.79 -5.02
N LEU A 79 -2.74 22.52 -4.65
CA LEU A 79 -1.82 21.45 -5.06
C LEU A 79 -1.89 21.18 -6.58
N LEU A 80 -3.06 21.30 -7.19
CA LEU A 80 -3.21 21.19 -8.64
C LEU A 80 -2.54 22.35 -9.37
N GLU A 81 -2.71 23.57 -8.88
CA GLU A 81 -2.11 24.77 -9.47
C GLU A 81 -0.58 24.74 -9.36
N THR A 82 -0.05 24.43 -8.18
CA THR A 82 1.41 24.26 -7.99
C THR A 82 1.98 23.12 -8.85
N ASN A 83 1.29 21.98 -8.97
CA ASN A 83 1.73 20.90 -9.86
C ASN A 83 1.70 21.30 -11.34
N LYS A 84 0.72 22.09 -11.78
CA LYS A 84 0.68 22.64 -13.15
C LYS A 84 1.87 23.56 -13.40
N GLU A 85 2.15 24.47 -12.48
CA GLU A 85 3.30 25.38 -12.57
C GLU A 85 4.63 24.62 -12.60
N LEU A 86 4.81 23.64 -11.71
CA LEU A 86 5.99 22.78 -11.71
C LEU A 86 6.12 22.00 -13.02
N SER A 87 5.02 21.46 -13.55
CA SER A 87 5.03 20.75 -14.84
C SER A 87 5.42 21.67 -15.99
N HIS A 88 4.94 22.93 -15.99
CA HIS A 88 5.31 23.93 -16.98
C HIS A 88 6.80 24.29 -16.91
N ARG A 89 7.32 24.51 -15.69
CA ARG A 89 8.75 24.79 -15.46
C ARG A 89 9.64 23.63 -15.89
N VAL A 90 9.26 22.39 -15.59
CA VAL A 90 9.98 21.19 -16.05
C VAL A 90 9.99 21.13 -17.58
N ALA A 91 8.85 21.30 -18.23
CA ALA A 91 8.78 21.33 -19.70
C ALA A 91 9.61 22.46 -20.33
N GLN A 92 9.75 23.60 -19.64
CA GLN A 92 10.62 24.70 -20.07
C GLN A 92 12.10 24.36 -19.92
N LEU A 93 12.49 23.71 -18.81
CA LEU A 93 13.86 23.25 -18.59
C LEU A 93 14.25 22.14 -19.58
N GLU A 94 13.36 21.18 -19.83
CA GLU A 94 13.54 20.13 -20.83
C GLU A 94 13.76 20.73 -22.23
N ARG A 95 12.97 21.75 -22.60
CA ARG A 95 13.18 22.49 -23.88
C ARG A 95 14.53 23.22 -23.95
N ARG A 96 15.02 23.76 -22.83
CA ARG A 96 16.35 24.40 -22.78
C ARG A 96 17.48 23.39 -22.91
N LEU A 97 17.32 22.19 -22.32
CA LEU A 97 18.28 21.08 -22.39
C LEU A 97 18.28 20.38 -23.75
N CYS A 98 17.15 20.36 -24.46
CA CYS A 98 17.03 19.82 -25.82
C CYS A 98 17.43 20.82 -26.92
N ARG A 99 18.07 21.95 -26.59
CA ARG A 99 18.66 22.82 -27.62
C ARG A 99 19.90 22.10 -28.16
N PRO A 100 19.95 21.69 -29.44
CA PRO A 100 21.19 21.22 -30.02
C PRO A 100 22.13 22.42 -30.13
N ASP A 101 23.26 22.40 -29.42
CA ASP A 101 24.41 23.22 -29.80
C ASP A 101 24.90 22.70 -31.16
N PRO A 102 25.00 23.55 -32.20
CA PRO A 102 25.81 23.21 -33.35
C PRO A 102 27.28 23.41 -32.97
N GLU A 103 28.16 22.59 -33.55
CA GLU A 103 29.60 22.54 -33.31
C GLU A 103 29.95 21.67 -32.09
N VAL A 104 30.60 20.52 -32.25
CA VAL A 104 31.91 20.34 -32.86
C VAL A 104 32.03 18.89 -33.36
N LEU A 105 32.54 18.72 -34.59
CA LEU A 105 33.53 17.71 -35.03
C LEU A 105 33.46 17.58 -36.57
N GLN A 106 34.02 18.56 -37.29
CA GLN A 106 34.57 18.31 -38.62
C GLN A 106 36.08 18.10 -38.46
N VAL A 107 36.48 16.82 -38.44
CA VAL A 107 37.85 16.42 -38.70
C VAL A 107 38.01 16.31 -40.20
N ASN A 108 38.90 17.15 -40.73
CA ASN A 108 39.37 17.13 -42.12
C ASN A 108 40.07 15.80 -42.43
N THR A 109 39.71 15.12 -43.51
CA THR A 109 40.69 14.58 -44.49
C THR A 109 40.00 14.31 -45.84
N PRO A 110 40.57 14.74 -46.98
CA PRO A 110 39.95 14.60 -48.30
C PRO A 110 40.42 13.32 -49.01
N THR A 111 39.58 12.69 -49.84
CA THR A 111 40.03 11.94 -51.03
C THR A 111 38.88 11.84 -52.04
N ILE A 112 39.25 12.11 -53.28
CA ILE A 112 38.47 12.25 -54.50
C ILE A 112 38.14 10.87 -55.10
N ALA A 113 36.96 10.74 -55.70
CA ALA A 113 36.66 10.12 -57.01
C ALA A 113 35.42 9.22 -56.99
N ASP A 114 34.43 9.67 -57.77
CA ASP A 114 33.27 8.94 -58.27
C ASP A 114 33.64 7.66 -59.02
N THR A 115 32.80 6.62 -58.97
CA THR A 115 31.98 6.20 -60.12
C THR A 115 31.15 4.93 -59.89
N HIS A 116 29.89 5.01 -60.35
CA HIS A 116 29.02 3.98 -60.92
C HIS A 116 28.57 2.73 -60.14
N GLY A 117 27.24 2.59 -60.04
CA GLY A 117 26.54 1.57 -60.85
C GLY A 117 26.07 0.29 -60.14
N GLU A 118 24.78 0.31 -59.76
CA GLU A 118 23.76 -0.75 -59.87
C GLU A 118 23.98 -2.23 -59.45
N VAL A 119 22.85 -2.79 -59.00
CA VAL A 119 22.38 -4.21 -59.01
C VAL A 119 22.54 -5.04 -57.72
N ALA A 120 21.42 -5.08 -57.00
CA ALA A 120 20.77 -6.22 -56.32
C ALA A 120 21.58 -7.49 -55.94
N SER A 121 21.52 -7.87 -54.66
CA SER A 121 20.57 -8.89 -54.15
C SER A 121 21.10 -9.60 -52.88
N SER A 122 20.17 -9.80 -51.94
CA SER A 122 20.13 -10.89 -50.95
C SER A 122 21.15 -10.91 -49.80
N GLY A 123 20.63 -10.88 -48.57
CA GLY A 123 21.41 -11.23 -47.39
C GLY A 123 20.76 -10.80 -46.09
N MET A 124 20.08 -11.73 -45.45
CA MET A 124 19.53 -11.66 -44.09
C MET A 124 20.58 -11.12 -43.10
N HIS A 125 20.17 -10.39 -42.04
CA HIS A 125 20.55 -10.64 -40.64
C HIS A 125 19.98 -9.58 -39.68
N ALA A 126 19.25 -10.10 -38.69
CA ALA A 126 19.21 -9.71 -37.29
C ALA A 126 19.12 -8.22 -36.92
N ALA A 127 17.90 -7.85 -36.50
CA ALA A 127 17.63 -6.73 -35.62
C ALA A 127 18.51 -6.77 -34.36
N SER A 128 19.28 -5.71 -34.15
CA SER A 128 19.66 -5.24 -32.82
C SER A 128 20.13 -3.80 -32.92
N ASN A 129 19.29 -2.83 -32.50
CA ASN A 129 19.82 -1.82 -31.62
C ASN A 129 18.74 -1.20 -30.73
N ALA A 130 19.17 -0.97 -29.50
CA ALA A 130 18.36 -0.63 -28.35
C ALA A 130 17.82 0.79 -28.41
N GLU A 131 16.50 0.94 -28.29
CA GLU A 131 15.88 2.19 -27.86
C GLU A 131 15.36 2.02 -26.44
N THR A 132 16.22 2.39 -25.49
CA THR A 132 15.82 2.62 -24.10
C THR A 132 15.11 3.98 -24.05
N CYS A 133 13.84 4.01 -24.43
CA CYS A 133 13.00 5.19 -24.27
C CYS A 133 12.05 4.97 -23.09
N SER A 134 12.48 5.39 -21.90
CA SER A 134 11.64 5.36 -20.69
C SER A 134 10.54 6.42 -20.79
N SER A 135 9.44 6.08 -21.43
CA SER A 135 8.20 6.84 -21.34
C SER A 135 7.57 6.60 -19.95
N LYS A 136 7.61 7.62 -19.09
CA LYS A 136 6.86 7.66 -17.83
C LYS A 136 5.37 7.69 -18.14
N ALA A 137 4.74 6.53 -18.12
CA ALA A 137 3.28 6.42 -18.07
C ALA A 137 2.77 6.85 -16.68
N LYS A 138 2.00 7.93 -16.67
CA LYS A 138 1.22 8.42 -15.53
C LYS A 138 -0.02 7.53 -15.37
N GLY A 139 -0.26 7.01 -14.16
CA GLY A 139 -1.56 6.44 -13.79
C GLY A 139 -1.63 4.92 -13.60
N ARG A 140 -0.89 4.39 -12.63
CA ARG A 140 -1.27 3.28 -11.73
C ARG A 140 -0.23 3.33 -10.61
N SER A 141 -0.64 3.19 -9.35
CA SER A 141 0.30 2.93 -8.26
C SER A 141 1.03 1.63 -8.60
N SER A 142 2.16 1.73 -9.31
CA SER A 142 3.02 0.58 -9.54
C SER A 142 3.56 0.21 -8.17
N SER A 143 3.29 -1.02 -7.74
CA SER A 143 3.93 -1.54 -6.55
C SER A 143 5.43 -1.37 -6.75
N LYS A 144 6.10 -0.65 -5.83
CA LYS A 144 7.56 -0.46 -5.87
C LYS A 144 8.22 -1.83 -6.06
N SER A 145 9.20 -1.93 -6.97
CA SER A 145 9.94 -3.18 -7.17
C SER A 145 10.68 -3.58 -5.89
N ALA A 146 11.05 -4.85 -5.76
CA ALA A 146 11.77 -5.31 -4.58
C ALA A 146 13.12 -4.59 -4.44
N GLN A 147 13.84 -4.36 -5.55
CA GLN A 147 15.04 -3.54 -5.61
C GLN A 147 14.80 -2.11 -5.12
N ALA A 148 13.68 -1.47 -5.49
CA ALA A 148 13.37 -0.12 -5.03
C ALA A 148 13.12 -0.09 -3.51
N VAL A 149 12.46 -1.12 -2.98
CA VAL A 149 12.24 -1.29 -1.53
C VAL A 149 13.56 -1.51 -0.79
N TRP A 150 14.46 -2.34 -1.33
CA TRP A 150 15.83 -2.53 -0.82
C TRP A 150 16.62 -1.23 -0.82
N PHE A 151 16.64 -0.53 -1.96
CA PHE A 151 17.37 0.72 -2.09
C PHE A 151 16.86 1.77 -1.10
N GLU A 152 15.54 1.94 -0.98
CA GLU A 152 14.95 2.89 -0.03
C GLU A 152 15.27 2.52 1.42
N TRP A 153 15.26 1.22 1.76
CA TRP A 153 15.62 0.76 3.10
C TRP A 153 17.01 1.23 3.50
N TYR A 154 17.99 1.05 2.63
CA TYR A 154 19.39 1.32 2.93
C TYR A 154 19.83 2.76 2.69
N THR A 155 19.18 3.53 1.81
CA THR A 155 19.68 4.86 1.41
C THR A 155 18.89 6.03 1.99
N LYS A 156 17.65 5.82 2.44
CA LYS A 156 16.81 6.91 2.94
C LYS A 156 17.44 7.61 4.15
N THR A 157 17.23 8.93 4.24
CA THR A 157 17.72 9.78 5.34
C THR A 157 16.52 10.52 5.95
N PRO A 158 16.18 10.31 7.24
CA PRO A 158 16.72 9.28 8.14
C PRO A 158 16.43 7.85 7.64
N ARG A 159 17.24 6.88 8.08
CA ARG A 159 17.09 5.46 7.70
C ARG A 159 15.68 4.96 8.03
N LEU A 160 15.11 4.11 7.16
CA LEU A 160 13.73 3.62 7.33
C LEU A 160 13.51 2.84 8.63
N TRP A 161 14.55 2.18 9.15
CA TRP A 161 14.49 1.51 10.45
C TRP A 161 14.53 2.48 11.64
N VAL A 162 15.04 3.70 11.47
CA VAL A 162 15.12 4.73 12.53
C VAL A 162 13.82 5.53 12.60
N SER A 163 13.35 6.05 11.47
CA SER A 163 12.16 6.91 11.44
C SER A 163 11.26 6.56 10.26
N CYS A 164 10.02 6.16 10.57
CA CYS A 164 8.96 5.93 9.59
C CYS A 164 7.60 6.12 10.26
N ASN A 165 6.81 7.07 9.74
CA ASN A 165 5.47 7.38 10.27
C ASN A 165 4.45 6.28 9.98
N ASP A 166 4.66 5.51 8.90
CA ASP A 166 3.80 4.38 8.53
C ASP A 166 4.39 3.06 9.04
N ARG A 167 3.88 2.60 10.18
CA ARG A 167 4.28 1.32 10.79
C ARG A 167 3.99 0.12 9.89
N LYS A 168 2.89 0.15 9.13
CA LYS A 168 2.50 -0.97 8.24
C LYS A 168 3.49 -1.06 7.09
N TYR A 169 3.78 0.08 6.45
CA TYR A 169 4.79 0.17 5.40
C TYR A 169 6.17 -0.25 5.90
N LYS A 170 6.62 0.25 7.06
CA LYS A 170 7.90 -0.14 7.67
C LYS A 170 8.00 -1.66 7.85
N SER A 171 6.95 -2.28 8.38
CA SER A 171 6.90 -3.73 8.61
C SER A 171 6.95 -4.52 7.30
N GLN A 172 6.19 -4.11 6.28
CA GLN A 172 6.20 -4.76 4.97
C GLN A 172 7.55 -4.64 4.27
N THR A 173 8.13 -3.43 4.24
CA THR A 173 9.47 -3.18 3.72
C THR A 173 10.50 -4.02 4.44
N LYS A 174 10.46 -4.08 5.78
CA LYS A 174 11.37 -4.90 6.58
C LYS A 174 11.30 -6.37 6.18
N GLN A 175 10.10 -6.93 6.01
CA GLN A 175 9.94 -8.32 5.58
C GLN A 175 10.45 -8.55 4.15
N ILE A 176 10.16 -7.65 3.21
CA ILE A 176 10.66 -7.77 1.83
C ILE A 176 12.18 -7.76 1.81
N VAL A 177 12.82 -6.83 2.54
CA VAL A 177 14.27 -6.75 2.64
C VAL A 177 14.84 -8.00 3.27
N ALA A 178 14.23 -8.50 4.35
CA ALA A 178 14.63 -9.77 4.96
C ALA A 178 14.63 -10.87 3.89
N PHE A 179 13.50 -11.11 3.21
CA PHE A 179 13.41 -12.12 2.14
C PHE A 179 14.47 -11.94 1.06
N MET A 180 14.74 -10.71 0.62
CA MET A 180 15.78 -10.43 -0.38
C MET A 180 17.18 -10.87 0.07
N ARG A 181 17.52 -10.74 1.36
CA ARG A 181 18.82 -11.19 1.89
C ARG A 181 19.05 -12.69 1.69
N LEU A 182 17.99 -13.51 1.68
CA LEU A 182 18.09 -14.96 1.46
C LEU A 182 18.56 -15.31 0.05
N PHE A 183 18.28 -14.45 -0.93
CA PHE A 183 18.57 -14.67 -2.34
C PHE A 183 19.95 -14.13 -2.77
N LEU A 184 20.84 -13.88 -1.81
CA LEU A 184 22.23 -13.49 -2.05
C LEU A 184 23.15 -14.67 -1.73
N PRO A 185 23.49 -15.51 -2.74
CA PRO A 185 24.19 -16.78 -2.52
C PRO A 185 25.62 -16.61 -2.00
N HIS A 186 26.22 -15.45 -2.23
CA HIS A 186 27.59 -15.11 -1.81
C HIS A 186 27.63 -14.12 -0.64
N GLY A 187 26.48 -13.79 -0.04
CA GLY A 187 26.39 -12.73 0.97
C GLY A 187 26.48 -11.34 0.33
N PHE A 188 26.69 -10.32 1.16
CA PHE A 188 26.83 -8.93 0.71
C PHE A 188 27.54 -8.09 1.76
N LYS A 189 28.18 -7.00 1.33
CA LYS A 189 28.81 -6.04 2.24
C LYS A 189 28.38 -4.62 1.87
N LEU A 190 27.70 -3.96 2.79
CA LEU A 190 27.25 -2.58 2.63
C LEU A 190 27.89 -1.73 3.71
N ASP A 191 28.83 -0.86 3.31
CA ASP A 191 29.48 0.10 4.20
C ASP A 191 28.93 1.51 3.93
N PRO A 192 28.18 2.11 4.86
CA PRO A 192 27.68 3.48 4.76
C PRO A 192 28.76 4.54 4.57
N SER A 193 30.01 4.25 4.94
CA SER A 193 31.15 5.17 4.87
C SER A 193 31.81 5.19 3.49
N SER A 194 31.50 4.22 2.63
CA SER A 194 32.06 4.12 1.29
C SER A 194 31.44 5.16 0.35
N SER A 195 32.26 5.81 -0.48
CA SER A 195 31.82 6.75 -1.51
C SER A 195 30.88 6.10 -2.54
N GLY A 196 30.98 4.78 -2.74
CA GLY A 196 30.14 3.98 -3.63
C GLY A 196 28.98 3.27 -2.93
N TYR A 197 28.56 3.71 -1.74
CA TYR A 197 27.51 3.03 -0.96
C TYR A 197 26.21 2.87 -1.73
N ALA A 198 25.70 3.96 -2.36
CA ALA A 198 24.44 3.91 -3.08
C ALA A 198 24.49 2.94 -4.27
N ASP A 199 25.59 2.93 -5.02
CA ASP A 199 25.78 2.02 -6.16
C ASP A 199 25.89 0.57 -5.69
N SER A 200 26.59 0.32 -4.57
CA SER A 200 26.68 -1.00 -3.96
C SER A 200 25.31 -1.51 -3.50
N VAL A 201 24.53 -0.65 -2.82
CA VAL A 201 23.14 -0.96 -2.43
C VAL A 201 22.29 -1.28 -3.65
N LEU A 202 22.41 -0.49 -4.72
CA LEU A 202 21.63 -0.67 -5.94
C LEU A 202 21.97 -1.99 -6.65
N SER A 203 23.26 -2.30 -6.75
CA SER A 203 23.77 -3.52 -7.38
C SER A 203 23.33 -4.77 -6.63
N VAL A 204 23.55 -4.79 -5.31
CA VAL A 204 23.13 -5.91 -4.43
C VAL A 204 21.61 -6.07 -4.47
N GLY A 205 20.85 -4.97 -4.43
CA GLY A 205 19.40 -5.00 -4.53
C GLY A 205 18.90 -5.58 -5.86
N LYS A 206 19.59 -5.28 -6.96
CA LYS A 206 19.29 -5.82 -8.29
C LYS A 206 19.56 -7.32 -8.35
N GLU A 207 20.71 -7.76 -7.86
CA GLU A 207 21.08 -9.17 -7.78
C GLU A 207 20.06 -9.97 -6.94
N ALA A 208 19.73 -9.49 -5.74
CA ALA A 208 18.76 -10.11 -4.86
C ALA A 208 17.37 -10.22 -5.51
N GLU A 209 16.89 -9.16 -6.18
CA GLU A 209 15.61 -9.20 -6.88
C GLU A 209 15.63 -10.20 -8.05
N GLN A 210 16.70 -10.24 -8.84
CA GLN A 210 16.85 -11.19 -9.96
C GLN A 210 16.86 -12.64 -9.47
N ASN A 211 17.68 -12.96 -8.47
CA ASN A 211 17.77 -14.30 -7.90
C ASN A 211 16.43 -14.75 -7.29
N MET A 212 15.77 -13.84 -6.56
CA MET A 212 14.42 -14.08 -6.04
C MET A 212 13.42 -14.35 -7.18
N GLN A 213 13.40 -13.52 -8.22
CA GLN A 213 12.49 -13.71 -9.36
C GLN A 213 12.76 -15.03 -10.09
N CYS A 214 14.02 -15.40 -10.32
CA CYS A 214 14.41 -16.69 -10.91
C CYS A 214 13.89 -17.87 -10.08
N PHE A 215 14.05 -17.80 -8.75
CA PHE A 215 13.55 -18.81 -7.82
C PHE A 215 12.02 -18.89 -7.79
N LEU A 216 11.32 -17.76 -7.92
CA LEU A 216 9.87 -17.77 -8.00
C LEU A 216 9.39 -18.35 -9.35
N CYS A 217 10.07 -18.00 -10.46
CA CYS A 217 9.74 -18.50 -11.79
C CYS A 217 9.94 -20.01 -11.91
N SER A 218 10.98 -20.58 -11.29
CA SER A 218 11.20 -22.04 -11.28
C SER A 218 10.09 -22.81 -10.56
N ARG A 219 9.29 -22.12 -9.74
CA ARG A 219 8.12 -22.66 -9.02
C ARG A 219 6.78 -22.32 -9.70
N GLY A 220 6.82 -21.90 -10.97
CA GLY A 220 5.63 -21.62 -11.77
C GLY A 220 4.97 -20.27 -11.48
N MET A 221 5.61 -19.37 -10.73
CA MET A 221 5.07 -18.03 -10.51
C MET A 221 5.39 -17.08 -11.67
N LYS A 222 4.45 -16.18 -11.96
CA LYS A 222 4.60 -15.18 -13.03
C LYS A 222 5.71 -14.18 -12.68
N ARG A 223 6.47 -13.72 -13.67
CA ARG A 223 7.59 -12.76 -13.51
C ARG A 223 7.26 -11.43 -12.80
N LYS A 224 5.99 -11.02 -12.75
CA LYS A 224 5.55 -9.74 -12.14
C LYS A 224 4.71 -10.00 -10.88
N LEU A 225 5.36 -10.29 -9.76
CA LEU A 225 4.69 -10.21 -8.46
C LEU A 225 4.69 -8.72 -8.06
N GLY A 226 3.61 -8.01 -8.37
CA GLY A 226 3.37 -6.66 -7.85
C GLY A 226 3.09 -6.69 -6.34
N SER A 227 1.97 -6.12 -5.91
CA SER A 227 1.53 -6.09 -4.50
C SER A 227 1.39 -7.48 -3.84
N GLY A 228 1.39 -8.57 -4.63
CA GLY A 228 1.31 -9.95 -4.15
C GLY A 228 2.64 -10.59 -3.75
N LEU A 229 3.81 -9.95 -3.96
CA LEU A 229 5.12 -10.55 -3.67
C LEU A 229 5.23 -11.12 -2.26
N LEU A 230 4.92 -10.29 -1.28
CA LEU A 230 5.06 -10.65 0.13
C LEU A 230 4.10 -11.78 0.54
N LYS A 231 2.90 -11.83 -0.06
CA LYS A 231 1.94 -12.92 0.18
C LYS A 231 2.51 -14.27 -0.25
N HIS A 232 3.18 -14.33 -1.39
CA HIS A 232 3.78 -15.57 -1.91
C HIS A 232 5.03 -15.96 -1.10
N LEU A 233 5.89 -15.00 -0.75
CA LEU A 233 7.07 -15.29 0.07
C LEU A 233 6.69 -15.88 1.44
N ARG A 234 5.63 -15.36 2.09
CA ARG A 234 5.10 -15.94 3.33
C ARG A 234 4.51 -17.34 3.13
N LEU A 235 3.86 -17.59 1.99
CA LEU A 235 3.35 -18.92 1.67
C LEU A 235 4.49 -19.94 1.56
N LEU A 236 5.56 -19.59 0.83
CA LEU A 236 6.74 -20.45 0.69
C LEU A 236 7.46 -20.69 2.02
N LEU A 237 7.48 -19.69 2.91
CA LEU A 237 8.00 -19.86 4.26
C LEU A 237 7.19 -20.89 5.04
N ARG A 238 5.86 -20.78 5.01
CA ARG A 238 4.94 -21.70 5.69
C ARG A 238 5.04 -23.12 5.15
N GLU A 239 5.21 -23.27 3.85
CA GLU A 239 5.44 -24.57 3.18
C GLU A 239 6.84 -25.13 3.45
N GLY A 240 7.71 -24.39 4.14
CA GLY A 240 9.09 -24.80 4.45
C GLY A 240 10.04 -24.72 3.27
N ALA A 241 9.60 -24.18 2.15
CA ALA A 241 10.34 -24.19 0.89
C ALA A 241 11.47 -23.12 0.85
N LEU A 242 11.59 -22.30 1.90
CA LEU A 242 12.70 -21.36 2.14
C LEU A 242 13.68 -21.84 3.23
N LYS A 243 13.44 -23.00 3.88
CA LYS A 243 14.25 -23.47 5.02
C LYS A 243 15.74 -23.59 4.69
N GLU A 244 16.06 -24.15 3.53
CA GLU A 244 17.44 -24.30 3.06
C GLU A 244 18.11 -22.94 2.84
N LEU A 245 17.41 -21.98 2.22
CA LEU A 245 17.92 -20.62 2.02
C LEU A 245 18.15 -19.90 3.36
N ILE A 246 17.28 -20.12 4.35
CA ILE A 246 17.44 -19.59 5.72
C ILE A 246 18.67 -20.20 6.40
N ALA A 247 18.87 -21.51 6.27
CA ALA A 247 20.05 -22.19 6.82
C ALA A 247 21.34 -21.65 6.20
N GLN A 248 21.39 -21.51 4.88
CA GLN A 248 22.53 -20.93 4.17
C GLN A 248 22.77 -19.47 4.55
N TYR A 249 21.72 -18.66 4.67
CA TYR A 249 21.84 -17.28 5.14
C TYR A 249 22.49 -17.22 6.52
N ARG A 250 22.00 -18.01 7.48
CA ARG A 250 22.59 -18.08 8.84
C ARG A 250 24.05 -18.52 8.83
N ALA A 251 24.41 -19.49 7.97
CA ALA A 251 25.80 -19.89 7.80
C ALA A 251 26.68 -18.73 7.28
N ARG A 252 26.20 -17.95 6.30
CA ARG A 252 26.91 -16.77 5.78
C ARG A 252 27.07 -15.68 6.83
N VAL A 253 26.06 -15.48 7.69
CA VAL A 253 26.16 -14.56 8.84
C VAL A 253 27.25 -15.04 9.79
N ALA A 254 27.27 -16.32 10.15
CA ALA A 254 28.26 -16.89 11.07
C ALA A 254 29.71 -16.79 10.55
N VAL A 255 29.92 -16.89 9.23
CA VAL A 255 31.25 -16.78 8.59
C VAL A 255 31.64 -15.32 8.31
N GLY A 256 30.78 -14.33 8.62
CA GLY A 256 31.08 -12.91 8.41
C GLY A 256 31.05 -12.48 6.94
N GLN A 257 30.36 -13.23 6.08
CA GLN A 257 30.16 -12.88 4.66
C GLN A 257 29.08 -11.82 4.45
N ILE A 258 28.36 -11.45 5.51
CA ILE A 258 27.30 -10.43 5.49
C ILE A 258 27.71 -9.27 6.38
N VAL A 259 27.89 -8.09 5.78
CA VAL A 259 28.04 -6.81 6.49
C VAL A 259 26.82 -5.97 6.18
N ASP A 260 25.90 -5.93 7.13
CA ASP A 260 24.61 -5.26 7.01
C ASP A 260 24.50 -4.11 8.02
N PRO A 261 24.36 -2.85 7.57
CA PRO A 261 24.27 -1.67 8.43
C PRO A 261 22.90 -1.52 9.14
N ALA A 262 21.90 -2.34 8.80
CA ALA A 262 20.63 -2.36 9.50
C ALA A 262 20.76 -3.04 10.88
N PRO A 263 19.93 -2.71 11.88
CA PRO A 263 19.96 -3.32 13.20
C PRO A 263 19.64 -4.83 13.16
N GLU A 264 20.21 -5.61 14.09
CA GLU A 264 19.99 -7.06 14.21
C GLU A 264 18.49 -7.43 14.28
N ASP A 265 17.68 -6.65 15.00
CA ASP A 265 16.22 -6.83 15.12
C ASP A 265 15.48 -6.82 13.77
N THR A 266 16.14 -6.32 12.72
CA THR A 266 15.60 -6.27 11.36
C THR A 266 16.09 -7.40 10.45
N LYS A 267 17.06 -8.22 10.91
CA LYS A 267 17.75 -9.23 10.10
C LYS A 267 17.01 -10.57 10.05
N ASP A 268 16.38 -10.97 11.15
CA ASP A 268 15.68 -12.27 11.28
C ASP A 268 14.15 -12.19 11.15
N SER A 269 13.64 -11.21 10.39
CA SER A 269 12.20 -10.97 10.25
C SER A 269 11.55 -11.82 9.14
N PHE A 270 11.67 -13.15 9.23
CA PHE A 270 11.06 -14.13 8.31
C PHE A 270 9.86 -14.82 8.93
#